data_AF-A0AAE3MLK1-F1
#
_entry.id   AF-A0AAE3MLK1-F1
#
_cell.length_a   1.000
_cell.length_b   1.000
_cell.length_c   1.000
_cell.angle_alpha   90.00
_cell.angle_beta   90.00
_cell.angle_gamma   90.00
#
_symmetry.space_group_name_H-M   'P 1'
#
loop_
_entity.id
_entity.type
_entity.pdbx_description
1 polymer ?
#
loop_
_entity_poly.entity_id
_entity_poly.type
_entity_poly.pdbx_seq_one_letter_code
_entity_poly.pdbx_strand_id
1 'polypeptide(L)'
;MQREGFRKNLRIRLDGNPPISGLDDFKRNLEKDYYSTALVRSCSQSGDRGNLVVEMHCPLALNELLFHLQNGHWGTGNMDYIHINGANPLTKRVWQLQQLNECPIEIEELALELNDVTLIIKKIYPHSVEMELDLILAALTEHHTHFANGKGESPYEIYIPVIEEQLIPIQPKFSETISKYADPVYLRYWALYFDSEEDAVIYDLRSRSFISGDLHMLNH
;
A
#
# COMPACT_ATOMS: atom_id res chain seq x y z
N MET A 1 -3.85 12.71 -26.05
CA MET A 1 -4.64 11.57 -25.55
C MET A 1 -4.59 11.65 -24.04
N GLN A 2 -5.72 11.93 -23.39
CA GLN A 2 -5.76 12.16 -21.95
C GLN A 2 -5.67 10.81 -21.23
N ARG A 3 -4.70 10.69 -20.32
CA ARG A 3 -4.40 9.49 -19.52
C ARG A 3 -5.51 9.29 -18.49
N GLU A 4 -6.31 8.24 -18.60
CA GLU A 4 -7.30 7.84 -17.59
C GLU A 4 -6.75 6.69 -16.75
N GLY A 5 -5.91 7.01 -15.77
CA GLY A 5 -5.62 6.10 -14.65
C GLY A 5 -6.70 6.19 -13.56
N PHE A 6 -6.64 5.29 -12.58
CA PHE A 6 -7.58 5.17 -11.43
C PHE A 6 -7.87 6.47 -10.68
N ARG A 7 -7.02 7.49 -10.86
CA ARG A 7 -7.12 8.85 -10.31
C ARG A 7 -8.50 9.52 -10.45
N LYS A 8 -9.38 9.09 -11.37
CA LYS A 8 -10.73 9.69 -11.52
C LYS A 8 -11.85 9.07 -10.67
N ASN A 9 -11.64 7.94 -9.99
CA ASN A 9 -12.70 7.29 -9.20
C ASN A 9 -12.74 7.71 -7.71
N LEU A 10 -11.85 8.60 -7.26
CA LEU A 10 -11.88 9.14 -5.90
C LEU A 10 -12.90 10.29 -5.79
N ARG A 11 -14.21 9.97 -5.79
CA ARG A 11 -15.25 10.89 -5.28
C ARG A 11 -15.22 10.92 -3.75
N ILE A 12 -14.11 11.39 -3.17
CA ILE A 12 -14.04 11.62 -1.73
C ILE A 12 -14.68 12.98 -1.45
N ARG A 13 -15.85 12.94 -0.82
CA ARG A 13 -16.43 14.13 -0.18
C ARG A 13 -15.52 14.51 0.97
N LEU A 14 -14.78 15.60 0.79
CA LEU A 14 -14.19 16.31 1.91
C LEU A 14 -15.33 16.95 2.72
N ASP A 15 -15.11 17.03 4.03
CA ASP A 15 -15.79 17.94 4.96
C ASP A 15 -17.03 17.37 5.70
N GLY A 16 -16.74 16.69 6.82
CA GLY A 16 -17.70 16.31 7.86
C GLY A 16 -17.08 15.67 9.11
N ASN A 17 -15.76 15.50 9.14
CA ASN A 17 -15.08 14.68 10.14
C ASN A 17 -14.63 15.49 11.35
N PRO A 18 -14.63 14.91 12.56
CA PRO A 18 -13.99 15.52 13.70
C PRO A 18 -12.50 15.79 13.39
N PRO A 19 -11.95 16.92 13.85
CA PRO A 19 -10.55 17.26 13.59
C PRO A 19 -9.64 16.20 14.20
N ILE A 20 -8.86 15.51 13.35
CA ILE A 20 -7.85 14.53 13.80
C ILE A 20 -6.68 15.30 14.41
N SER A 21 -6.50 15.15 15.71
CA SER A 21 -5.43 15.82 16.45
C SER A 21 -4.07 15.19 16.14
N GLY A 22 -3.05 16.02 15.90
CA GLY A 22 -1.68 15.54 15.63
C GLY A 22 -1.38 15.21 14.16
N LEU A 23 -2.27 15.54 13.22
CA LEU A 23 -2.09 15.23 11.80
C LEU A 23 -0.85 15.88 11.18
N ASP A 24 -0.53 17.12 11.56
CA ASP A 24 0.66 17.82 11.08
C ASP A 24 1.96 17.15 11.54
N ASP A 25 1.98 16.66 12.78
CA ASP A 25 3.12 15.95 13.35
C ASP A 25 3.28 14.58 12.70
N PHE A 26 2.18 13.87 12.49
CA PHE A 26 2.14 12.63 11.72
C PHE A 26 2.75 12.83 10.32
N LYS A 27 2.27 13.84 9.59
CA LYS A 27 2.77 14.21 8.26
C LYS A 27 4.29 14.48 8.27
N ARG A 28 4.78 15.37 9.14
CA ARG A 28 6.22 15.72 9.20
C ARG A 28 7.09 14.51 9.54
N ASN A 29 6.60 13.59 10.35
CA ASN A 29 7.32 12.35 10.66
C ASN A 29 7.39 11.42 9.44
N LEU A 30 6.32 11.29 8.65
CA LEU A 30 6.35 10.52 7.40
C LEU A 30 7.37 11.10 6.41
N GLU A 31 7.35 12.42 6.21
CA GLU A 31 8.30 13.13 5.33
C GLU A 31 9.75 12.86 5.72
N LYS A 32 10.03 12.84 7.03
CA LYS A 32 11.35 12.55 7.58
C LYS A 32 11.72 11.07 7.44
N ASP A 33 10.84 10.15 7.81
CA ASP A 33 11.14 8.72 7.91
C ASP A 33 11.26 8.06 6.52
N TYR A 34 10.59 8.62 5.51
CA TYR A 34 10.52 8.09 4.14
C TYR A 34 11.12 9.01 3.07
N TYR A 35 11.85 10.06 3.45
CA TYR A 35 12.43 11.06 2.53
C TYR A 35 11.41 11.56 1.49
N SER A 36 10.21 11.88 1.94
CA SER A 36 9.05 12.16 1.08
C SER A 36 8.46 13.54 1.34
N THR A 37 7.58 13.97 0.44
CA THR A 37 6.53 14.96 0.77
C THR A 37 5.23 14.19 1.00
N ALA A 38 4.55 14.44 2.11
CA ALA A 38 3.35 13.68 2.46
C ALA A 38 2.08 14.54 2.36
N LEU A 39 1.03 13.96 1.82
CA LEU A 39 -0.33 14.48 1.86
C LEU A 39 -1.21 13.48 2.63
N VAL A 40 -1.95 13.99 3.60
CA VAL A 40 -2.82 13.15 4.43
C VAL A 40 -4.21 13.74 4.41
N ARG A 41 -5.20 12.94 4.02
CA ARG A 41 -6.60 13.33 3.93
C ARG A 41 -7.44 12.43 4.82
N SER A 42 -8.44 13.01 5.48
CA SER A 42 -9.46 12.24 6.20
C SER A 42 -10.64 11.96 5.26
N CYS A 43 -11.13 10.72 5.24
CA CYS A 43 -12.10 10.22 4.27
C CYS A 43 -13.29 9.49 4.91
N SER A 44 -13.55 9.68 6.21
CA SER A 44 -14.65 8.98 6.88
C SER A 44 -16.03 9.42 6.38
N GLN A 45 -16.91 8.44 6.21
CA GLN A 45 -18.32 8.63 5.84
C GLN A 45 -19.24 8.64 7.06
N SER A 46 -18.80 8.02 8.15
CA SER A 46 -19.41 8.04 9.48
C SER A 46 -18.39 8.62 10.44
N GLY A 47 -18.73 9.65 11.22
CA GLY A 47 -17.80 10.35 12.11
C GLY A 47 -17.26 9.53 13.30
N ASP A 48 -17.35 8.20 13.24
CA ASP A 48 -16.93 7.25 14.28
C ASP A 48 -15.49 6.73 14.10
N ARG A 49 -14.85 6.99 12.94
CA ARG A 49 -13.47 6.59 12.65
C ARG A 49 -12.71 7.68 11.90
N GLY A 50 -11.40 7.78 12.15
CA GLY A 50 -10.48 8.60 11.37
C GLY A 50 -9.84 7.79 10.25
N ASN A 51 -10.55 7.66 9.14
CA ASN A 51 -10.05 6.97 7.96
C ASN A 51 -9.11 7.89 7.18
N LEU A 52 -7.86 7.47 6.99
CA LEU A 52 -6.82 8.27 6.33
C LEU A 52 -6.51 7.73 4.94
N VAL A 53 -6.40 8.62 3.97
CA VAL A 53 -5.68 8.39 2.72
C VAL A 53 -4.35 9.12 2.81
N VAL A 54 -3.26 8.38 2.65
CA VAL A 54 -1.89 8.87 2.77
C VAL A 54 -1.21 8.76 1.41
N GLU A 55 -0.77 9.89 0.88
CA GLU A 55 0.03 9.94 -0.35
C GLU A 55 1.45 10.40 0.04
N MET A 56 2.47 9.64 -0.32
CA MET A 56 3.87 9.98 -0.12
C MET A 56 4.57 10.10 -1.47
N HIS A 57 5.02 11.31 -1.80
CA HIS A 57 5.85 11.54 -2.96
C HIS A 57 7.32 11.41 -2.58
N CYS A 58 7.96 10.35 -3.04
CA CYS A 58 9.37 10.07 -2.82
C CYS A 58 10.13 10.40 -4.12
N PRO A 59 11.08 11.34 -4.12
CA PRO A 59 11.82 11.73 -5.32
C PRO A 59 12.91 10.72 -5.68
N LEU A 60 12.56 9.43 -5.73
CA LEU A 60 13.40 8.28 -6.02
C LEU A 60 12.76 7.49 -7.16
N ALA A 61 13.55 6.85 -8.00
CA ALA A 61 13.08 5.77 -8.86
C ALA A 61 12.92 4.46 -8.06
N LEU A 62 12.19 3.47 -8.59
CA LEU A 62 11.96 2.19 -7.91
C LEU A 62 13.26 1.50 -7.53
N ASN A 63 14.23 1.43 -8.44
CA ASN A 63 15.52 0.80 -8.17
C ASN A 63 16.32 1.50 -7.04
N GLU A 64 16.25 2.83 -6.96
CA GLU A 64 16.86 3.61 -5.89
C GLU A 64 16.17 3.35 -4.55
N LEU A 65 14.83 3.32 -4.53
CA LEU A 65 14.05 2.94 -3.36
C LEU A 65 14.46 1.56 -2.84
N LEU A 66 14.48 0.56 -3.72
CA LEU A 66 14.83 -0.82 -3.36
C LEU A 66 16.27 -0.92 -2.85
N PHE A 67 17.21 -0.17 -3.45
CA PHE A 67 18.57 -0.07 -2.94
C PHE A 67 18.61 0.52 -1.53
N HIS A 68 17.90 1.61 -1.26
CA HIS A 68 17.86 2.20 0.08
C HIS A 68 17.15 1.30 1.10
N LEU A 69 16.10 0.59 0.70
CA LEU A 69 15.39 -0.38 1.52
C LEU A 69 16.30 -1.53 1.95
N GLN A 70 17.01 -2.15 1.01
CA GLN A 70 17.94 -3.26 1.29
C GLN A 70 19.09 -2.86 2.22
N ASN A 71 19.51 -1.59 2.18
CA ASN A 71 20.55 -1.07 3.05
C ASN A 71 20.00 -0.49 4.38
N GLY A 72 18.70 -0.60 4.64
CA GLY A 72 18.05 -0.09 5.86
C GLY A 72 18.03 1.44 5.98
N HIS A 73 18.24 2.15 4.87
CA HIS A 73 18.28 3.61 4.85
C HIS A 73 16.89 4.24 4.69
N TRP A 74 15.89 3.53 4.16
CA TRP A 74 14.55 4.07 3.91
C TRP A 74 13.51 3.35 4.76
N GLY A 75 12.63 4.10 5.45
CA GLY A 75 11.59 3.48 6.29
C GLY A 75 12.10 2.70 7.52
N THR A 76 13.29 3.05 8.01
CA THR A 76 14.06 2.44 9.12
C THR A 76 13.64 1.04 9.59
N GLY A 77 14.26 0.04 8.95
CA GLY A 77 14.40 -1.35 9.39
C GLY A 77 15.28 -2.10 8.40
N ASN A 78 16.40 -2.69 8.85
CA ASN A 78 17.20 -3.54 7.96
C ASN A 78 16.39 -4.80 7.62
N MET A 79 16.18 -5.07 6.32
CA MET A 79 15.36 -6.21 5.85
C MET A 79 15.91 -7.56 6.30
N ASP A 80 17.19 -7.63 6.68
CA ASP A 80 17.86 -8.80 7.26
C ASP A 80 17.16 -9.32 8.53
N TYR A 81 16.32 -8.49 9.15
CA TYR A 81 15.49 -8.86 10.29
C TYR A 81 14.10 -8.27 10.09
N ILE A 82 13.27 -8.90 9.24
CA ILE A 82 11.81 -8.71 9.27
C ILE A 82 11.42 -8.75 10.75
N HIS A 83 11.03 -7.58 11.25
CA HIS A 83 11.25 -7.22 12.63
C HIS A 83 10.64 -8.22 13.61
N ILE A 84 11.49 -9.11 14.13
CA ILE A 84 11.09 -10.13 15.09
C ILE A 84 10.61 -9.46 16.41
N ASN A 85 10.85 -8.14 16.59
CA ASN A 85 10.44 -7.36 17.78
C ASN A 85 10.20 -5.83 17.57
N GLY A 86 9.92 -5.33 16.35
CA GLY A 86 9.81 -3.87 16.13
C GLY A 86 8.84 -3.43 15.03
N ALA A 87 7.94 -2.51 15.34
CA ALA A 87 7.05 -1.92 14.33
C ALA A 87 7.83 -1.01 13.33
N ASN A 88 7.47 -1.03 12.05
CA ASN A 88 7.98 -0.06 11.07
C ASN A 88 7.55 1.37 11.43
N PRO A 89 8.20 2.40 10.86
CA PRO A 89 7.90 3.79 11.16
C PRO A 89 6.44 4.15 10.95
N LEU A 90 5.82 3.74 9.84
CA LEU A 90 4.41 4.01 9.56
C LEU A 90 3.51 3.47 10.69
N THR A 91 3.69 2.21 11.09
CA THR A 91 2.96 1.60 12.21
C THR A 91 3.15 2.40 13.50
N LYS A 92 4.39 2.78 13.82
CA LYS A 92 4.68 3.62 15.00
C LYS A 92 3.98 4.98 14.92
N ARG A 93 3.93 5.60 13.74
CA ARG A 93 3.32 6.92 13.53
C ARG A 93 1.81 6.85 13.62
N VAL A 94 1.18 5.82 13.06
CA VAL A 94 -0.26 5.59 13.20
C VAL A 94 -0.61 5.35 14.66
N TRP A 95 0.17 4.54 15.38
CA TRP A 95 -0.06 4.33 16.81
C TRP A 95 0.08 5.62 17.63
N GLN A 96 1.09 6.45 17.34
CA GLN A 96 1.24 7.77 17.99
C GLN A 96 0.04 8.68 17.72
N LEU A 97 -0.44 8.72 16.47
CA LEU A 97 -1.61 9.50 16.10
C LEU A 97 -2.88 8.99 16.81
N GLN A 98 -3.03 7.66 16.92
CA GLN A 98 -4.12 7.03 17.66
C GLN A 98 -4.15 7.45 19.14
N GLN A 99 -2.99 7.60 19.81
CA GLN A 99 -2.96 8.01 21.22
C GLN A 99 -3.48 9.45 21.45
N LEU A 100 -3.58 10.26 20.39
CA LEU A 100 -4.07 11.64 20.45
C LEU A 100 -5.56 11.76 20.11
N ASN A 101 -6.23 10.66 19.75
CA ASN A 101 -7.59 10.67 19.23
C ASN A 101 -8.44 9.59 19.91
N GLU A 102 -9.70 9.93 20.24
CA GLU A 102 -10.64 8.98 20.87
C GLU A 102 -11.24 7.99 19.86
N CYS A 103 -11.29 8.36 18.58
CA CYS A 103 -11.76 7.48 17.52
C CYS A 103 -10.62 6.59 16.98
N PRO A 104 -10.94 5.37 16.49
CA PRO A 104 -9.98 4.55 15.77
C PRO A 104 -9.45 5.28 14.52
N ILE A 105 -8.13 5.29 14.35
CA ILE A 105 -7.42 5.84 13.19
C ILE A 105 -6.90 4.68 12.36
N GLU A 106 -7.26 4.65 11.08
CA GLU A 106 -6.89 3.59 10.15
C GLU A 106 -6.43 4.21 8.83
N ILE A 107 -5.47 3.60 8.14
CA ILE A 107 -5.10 3.97 6.77
C ILE A 107 -5.96 3.14 5.80
N GLU A 108 -6.81 3.82 5.02
CA GLU A 108 -7.61 3.20 3.95
C GLU A 108 -6.78 2.93 2.69
N GLU A 109 -5.88 3.84 2.38
CA GLU A 109 -4.99 3.76 1.23
C GLU A 109 -3.66 4.45 1.53
N LEU A 110 -2.58 3.77 1.14
CA LEU A 110 -1.26 4.34 1.05
C LEU A 110 -0.82 4.38 -0.41
N ALA A 111 -0.57 5.57 -0.95
CA ALA A 111 0.05 5.75 -2.25
C ALA A 111 1.53 6.14 -2.07
N LEU A 112 2.45 5.35 -2.62
CA LEU A 112 3.87 5.69 -2.73
C LEU A 112 4.13 6.12 -4.17
N GLU A 113 4.24 7.43 -4.40
CA GLU A 113 4.55 7.99 -5.70
C GLU A 113 6.06 8.13 -5.85
N LEU A 114 6.67 7.26 -6.64
CA LEU A 114 8.06 7.34 -7.08
C LEU A 114 8.14 8.11 -8.41
N ASN A 115 9.35 8.39 -8.87
CA ASN A 115 9.57 9.10 -10.14
C ASN A 115 9.09 8.31 -11.37
N ASP A 116 9.10 6.98 -11.29
CA ASP A 116 8.84 6.05 -12.39
C ASP A 116 7.67 5.08 -12.14
N VAL A 117 7.23 4.91 -10.89
CA VAL A 117 6.12 4.02 -10.53
C VAL A 117 5.30 4.59 -9.37
N THR A 118 3.99 4.32 -9.36
CA THR A 118 3.13 4.55 -8.19
C THR A 118 2.72 3.22 -7.59
N LEU A 119 2.92 3.03 -6.28
CA LEU A 119 2.37 1.88 -5.55
C LEU A 119 1.13 2.32 -4.79
N ILE A 120 0.02 1.62 -4.99
CA ILE A 120 -1.25 1.87 -4.30
C ILE A 120 -1.55 0.66 -3.42
N ILE A 121 -1.52 0.86 -2.10
CA ILE A 121 -1.77 -0.19 -1.11
C ILE A 121 -3.10 0.10 -0.43
N LYS A 122 -4.09 -0.77 -0.65
CA LYS A 122 -5.42 -0.67 -0.05
C LYS A 122 -5.54 -1.46 1.23
N LYS A 123 -6.34 -0.94 2.16
CA LYS A 123 -6.75 -1.65 3.37
C LYS A 123 -7.59 -2.88 3.04
N ILE A 124 -7.33 -3.97 3.75
CA ILE A 124 -8.07 -5.24 3.65
C ILE A 124 -8.61 -5.73 5.00
N TYR A 125 -8.05 -5.23 6.10
CA TYR A 125 -8.57 -5.36 7.46
C TYR A 125 -8.03 -4.19 8.31
N PRO A 126 -8.55 -3.93 9.53
CA PRO A 126 -8.04 -2.85 10.36
C PRO A 126 -6.53 -2.93 10.55
N HIS A 127 -5.84 -1.80 10.35
CA HIS A 127 -4.37 -1.65 10.44
C HIS A 127 -3.54 -2.44 9.42
N SER A 128 -4.17 -3.04 8.40
CA SER A 128 -3.47 -3.94 7.46
C SER A 128 -2.41 -3.21 6.63
N VAL A 129 -2.62 -1.95 6.28
CA VAL A 129 -1.69 -1.20 5.40
C VAL A 129 -0.36 -0.95 6.11
N GLU A 130 -0.41 -0.38 7.32
CA GLU A 130 0.79 -0.06 8.07
C GLU A 130 1.52 -1.31 8.59
N MET A 131 0.78 -2.34 9.00
CA MET A 131 1.38 -3.57 9.54
C MET A 131 2.09 -4.41 8.48
N GLU A 132 1.57 -4.43 7.26
CA GLU A 132 2.06 -5.30 6.18
C GLU A 132 2.99 -4.58 5.20
N LEU A 133 3.25 -3.28 5.39
CA LEU A 133 4.07 -2.48 4.47
C LEU A 133 5.46 -3.10 4.23
N ASP A 134 6.17 -3.52 5.27
CA ASP A 134 7.51 -4.12 5.13
C ASP A 134 7.46 -5.42 4.30
N LEU A 135 6.42 -6.23 4.51
CA LEU A 135 6.21 -7.47 3.78
C LEU A 135 5.97 -7.19 2.29
N ILE A 136 5.15 -6.19 1.98
CA ILE A 136 4.87 -5.76 0.60
C ILE A 136 6.16 -5.27 -0.07
N LEU A 137 6.95 -4.43 0.61
CA LEU A 137 8.20 -3.91 0.09
C LEU A 137 9.26 -5.01 -0.09
N ALA A 138 9.28 -6.03 0.77
CA ALA A 138 10.11 -7.22 0.62
C ALA A 138 9.75 -8.00 -0.65
N ALA A 139 8.46 -8.25 -0.84
CA ALA A 139 7.96 -8.90 -2.05
C ALA A 139 8.28 -8.08 -3.31
N LEU A 140 8.16 -6.75 -3.25
CA LEU A 140 8.52 -5.88 -4.37
C LEU A 140 10.00 -6.03 -4.75
N THR A 141 10.88 -6.08 -3.75
CA THR A 141 12.31 -6.34 -3.94
C THR A 141 12.55 -7.66 -4.67
N GLU A 142 11.85 -8.72 -4.27
CA GLU A 142 11.97 -10.06 -4.89
C GLU A 142 11.39 -10.14 -6.30
N HIS A 143 10.25 -9.49 -6.55
CA HIS A 143 9.47 -9.70 -7.76
C HIS A 143 9.67 -8.65 -8.86
N HIS A 144 10.24 -7.47 -8.56
CA HIS A 144 10.30 -6.39 -9.56
C HIS A 144 11.02 -6.77 -10.85
N THR A 145 12.16 -7.46 -10.76
CA THR A 145 12.87 -7.94 -11.94
C THR A 145 12.06 -8.96 -12.73
N HIS A 146 11.24 -9.76 -12.05
CA HIS A 146 10.47 -10.83 -12.68
C HIS A 146 9.37 -10.25 -13.58
N PHE A 147 8.52 -9.38 -13.05
CA PHE A 147 7.45 -8.79 -13.87
C PHE A 147 8.01 -7.81 -14.91
N ALA A 148 9.08 -7.07 -14.61
CA ALA A 148 9.70 -6.16 -15.58
C ALA A 148 10.28 -6.93 -16.78
N ASN A 149 11.02 -8.02 -16.52
CA ASN A 149 11.56 -8.87 -17.59
C ASN A 149 10.46 -9.63 -18.35
N GLY A 150 9.40 -10.04 -17.66
CA GLY A 150 8.29 -10.77 -18.26
C GLY A 150 7.49 -9.95 -19.28
N LYS A 151 7.46 -8.62 -19.16
CA LYS A 151 6.84 -7.70 -20.13
C LYS A 151 7.83 -6.93 -20.99
N GLY A 152 9.11 -6.92 -20.63
CA GLY A 152 10.14 -6.13 -21.31
C GLY A 152 10.06 -4.63 -20.98
N GLU A 153 9.30 -4.25 -19.96
CA GLU A 153 9.10 -2.89 -19.48
C GLU A 153 8.68 -2.89 -18.00
N SER A 154 8.88 -1.77 -17.30
CA SER A 154 8.45 -1.60 -15.91
C SER A 154 7.01 -1.08 -15.85
N PRO A 155 6.19 -1.52 -14.87
CA PRO A 155 4.87 -0.94 -14.68
C PRO A 155 5.00 0.50 -14.17
N TYR A 156 4.12 1.39 -14.63
CA TYR A 156 4.03 2.76 -14.11
C TYR A 156 3.13 2.85 -12.87
N GLU A 157 2.29 1.85 -12.62
CA GLU A 157 1.45 1.76 -11.42
C GLU A 157 1.28 0.30 -10.98
N ILE A 158 1.29 0.08 -9.66
CA ILE A 158 1.13 -1.23 -9.01
C ILE A 158 0.03 -1.09 -7.95
N TYR A 159 -1.06 -1.85 -8.10
CA TYR A 159 -2.18 -1.85 -7.16
C TYR A 159 -2.22 -3.13 -6.33
N ILE A 160 -2.28 -2.96 -5.00
CA ILE A 160 -1.99 -4.00 -4.01
C ILE A 160 -3.06 -3.99 -2.88
N PRO A 161 -3.76 -5.10 -2.58
CA PRO A 161 -3.86 -6.32 -3.37
C PRO A 161 -5.03 -6.25 -4.36
N VAL A 162 -5.06 -7.21 -5.29
CA VAL A 162 -6.27 -7.56 -6.03
C VAL A 162 -7.00 -8.66 -5.25
N ILE A 163 -8.25 -8.39 -4.87
CA ILE A 163 -9.09 -9.30 -4.10
C ILE A 163 -10.25 -9.74 -4.98
N GLU A 164 -10.40 -11.04 -5.18
CA GLU A 164 -11.62 -11.59 -5.76
C GLU A 164 -12.74 -11.50 -4.72
N GLU A 165 -13.86 -10.88 -5.08
CA GLU A 165 -15.02 -10.67 -4.19
C GLU A 165 -15.57 -11.98 -3.57
N GLN A 166 -15.25 -13.13 -4.16
CA GLN A 166 -15.74 -14.44 -3.73
C GLN A 166 -14.90 -15.10 -2.61
N LEU A 167 -13.78 -14.50 -2.18
CA LEU A 167 -12.80 -15.15 -1.29
C LEU A 167 -12.62 -14.50 0.09
N ILE A 168 -13.55 -13.67 0.56
CA ILE A 168 -13.49 -13.13 1.93
C ILE A 168 -14.31 -14.01 2.89
N PRO A 169 -13.74 -15.02 3.57
CA PRO A 169 -14.33 -15.48 4.82
C PRO A 169 -14.12 -14.37 5.84
N ILE A 170 -15.21 -13.66 6.16
CA ILE A 170 -15.27 -12.71 7.26
C ILE A 170 -15.05 -13.48 8.56
N GLN A 171 -13.81 -13.61 9.01
CA GLN A 171 -13.51 -13.85 10.43
C GLN A 171 -12.23 -13.10 10.82
N PRO A 172 -12.33 -12.04 11.65
CA PRO A 172 -11.19 -11.54 12.39
C PRO A 172 -11.02 -12.47 13.58
N LYS A 173 -10.22 -13.52 13.41
CA LYS A 173 -9.61 -14.20 14.54
C LYS A 173 -8.11 -14.09 14.37
N PHE A 174 -7.53 -13.19 15.16
CA PHE A 174 -6.26 -13.45 15.84
C PHE A 174 -6.40 -14.81 16.55
N SER A 175 -6.27 -15.89 15.80
CA SER A 175 -5.89 -17.18 16.35
C SER A 175 -4.42 -17.29 16.04
N GLU A 176 -3.64 -17.65 17.06
CA GLU A 176 -2.21 -17.98 16.98
C GLU A 176 -1.96 -19.25 16.13
N THR A 177 -2.79 -19.47 15.12
CA THR A 177 -2.86 -20.65 14.27
C THR A 177 -3.40 -20.29 12.88
N ILE A 178 -3.13 -19.08 12.37
CA ILE A 178 -3.14 -18.89 10.91
C ILE A 178 -1.99 -19.75 10.37
N SER A 179 -2.36 -20.79 9.63
CA SER A 179 -1.47 -21.83 9.17
C SER A 179 -0.20 -21.26 8.55
N LYS A 180 0.95 -21.89 8.81
CA LYS A 180 2.24 -21.65 8.14
C LYS A 180 2.22 -21.87 6.60
N TYR A 181 1.05 -21.92 5.99
CA TYR A 181 0.80 -22.41 4.63
C TYR A 181 -0.16 -21.54 3.80
N ALA A 182 -0.67 -20.43 4.33
CA ALA A 182 -1.50 -19.49 3.57
C ALA A 182 -0.69 -18.21 3.30
N ASP A 183 -0.44 -17.93 2.02
CA ASP A 183 0.22 -16.69 1.62
C ASP A 183 -0.62 -15.49 2.10
N PRO A 184 0.01 -14.48 2.73
CA PRO A 184 -0.66 -13.24 3.13
C PRO A 184 -1.45 -12.66 1.94
N VAL A 185 -2.64 -12.11 2.19
CA VAL A 185 -3.54 -11.65 1.10
C VAL A 185 -2.85 -10.61 0.21
N TYR A 186 -2.01 -9.74 0.80
CA TYR A 186 -1.18 -8.79 0.08
C TYR A 186 -0.16 -9.42 -0.87
N LEU A 187 0.19 -10.69 -0.69
CA LEU A 187 1.18 -11.42 -1.47
C LEU A 187 0.56 -12.41 -2.46
N ARG A 188 -0.71 -12.27 -2.80
CA ARG A 188 -1.39 -13.14 -3.77
C ARG A 188 -1.33 -12.57 -5.18
N TYR A 189 -2.06 -11.49 -5.40
CA TYR A 189 -2.28 -10.90 -6.71
C TYR A 189 -2.08 -9.40 -6.67
N TRP A 190 -1.27 -8.89 -7.60
CA TRP A 190 -1.11 -7.45 -7.85
C TRP A 190 -1.62 -7.11 -9.24
N ALA A 191 -2.29 -5.97 -9.37
CA ALA A 191 -2.60 -5.39 -10.67
C ALA A 191 -1.45 -4.49 -11.08
N LEU A 192 -0.89 -4.74 -12.26
CA LEU A 192 0.24 -4.01 -12.82
C LEU A 192 -0.21 -3.27 -14.07
N TYR A 193 0.03 -1.97 -14.11
CA TYR A 193 -0.29 -1.14 -15.28
C TYR A 193 0.99 -0.80 -16.03
N PHE A 194 0.98 -1.06 -17.33
CA PHE A 194 2.12 -0.86 -18.21
C PHE A 194 1.73 0.04 -19.38
N ASP A 195 2.70 0.75 -19.98
CA ASP A 195 2.42 1.63 -21.13
C ASP A 195 1.97 0.86 -22.39
N SER A 196 2.37 -0.42 -22.53
CA SER A 196 2.00 -1.24 -23.69
C SER A 196 0.62 -1.93 -23.58
N GLU A 197 0.01 -1.92 -22.40
CA GLU A 197 -1.25 -2.62 -22.11
C GLU A 197 -2.39 -1.60 -21.94
N GLU A 198 -3.58 -1.91 -22.46
CA GLU A 198 -4.75 -1.03 -22.33
C GLU A 198 -5.36 -1.12 -20.92
N ASP A 199 -5.38 -2.31 -20.36
CA ASP A 199 -5.91 -2.62 -19.03
C ASP A 199 -4.80 -3.11 -18.09
N ALA A 200 -5.12 -3.20 -16.80
CA ALA A 200 -4.22 -3.81 -15.83
C ALA A 200 -3.91 -5.26 -16.22
N VAL A 201 -2.72 -5.74 -15.85
CA VAL A 201 -2.36 -7.16 -15.93
C VAL A 201 -2.24 -7.69 -14.51
N ILE A 202 -2.91 -8.81 -14.21
CA ILE A 202 -2.77 -9.45 -12.91
C ILE A 202 -1.50 -10.28 -12.85
N TYR A 203 -0.68 -10.02 -11.84
CA TYR A 203 0.52 -10.78 -11.51
C TYR A 203 0.27 -11.63 -10.27
N ASP A 204 0.39 -12.96 -10.42
CA ASP A 204 0.38 -13.92 -9.33
C ASP A 204 1.81 -14.03 -8.76
N LEU A 205 1.97 -13.58 -7.51
CA LEU A 205 3.28 -13.58 -6.86
C LEU A 205 3.77 -14.99 -6.55
N ARG A 206 2.86 -15.92 -6.26
CA ARG A 206 3.19 -17.30 -5.90
C ARG A 206 3.72 -18.07 -7.10
N SER A 207 3.01 -18.01 -8.23
CA SER A 207 3.47 -18.68 -9.46
C SER A 207 4.52 -17.87 -10.22
N ARG A 208 4.71 -16.59 -9.86
CA ARG A 208 5.54 -15.63 -10.60
C ARG A 208 5.10 -15.58 -12.06
N SER A 209 3.82 -15.36 -12.30
CA SER A 209 3.29 -15.34 -13.68
C SER A 209 2.15 -14.35 -13.82
N PHE A 210 1.95 -13.88 -15.05
CA PHE A 210 0.78 -13.10 -15.39
C PHE A 210 -0.43 -14.03 -15.57
N ILE A 211 -1.59 -13.63 -15.06
CA ILE A 211 -2.86 -14.30 -15.29
C ILE A 211 -3.46 -13.73 -16.56
N SER A 212 -3.81 -14.62 -17.50
CA SER A 212 -4.51 -14.24 -18.72
C SER A 212 -6.03 -14.27 -18.48
N GLY A 213 -6.69 -13.13 -18.64
CA GLY A 213 -8.15 -13.01 -18.57
C GLY A 213 -8.59 -11.55 -18.72
N ASP A 214 -9.80 -11.33 -19.26
CA ASP A 214 -10.38 -9.99 -19.40
C ASP A 214 -10.71 -9.44 -18.00
N LEU A 215 -9.98 -8.41 -17.56
CA LEU A 215 -10.27 -7.68 -16.34
C LEU A 215 -11.49 -6.78 -16.57
N HIS A 216 -12.67 -7.28 -16.21
CA HIS A 216 -13.84 -6.43 -16.16
C HIS A 216 -13.76 -5.53 -14.92
N MET A 217 -13.37 -4.27 -15.10
CA MET A 217 -13.59 -3.27 -14.06
C MET A 217 -15.09 -3.16 -13.78
N LEU A 218 -15.48 -3.40 -12.52
CA LEU A 218 -16.85 -3.18 -12.08
C LEU A 218 -17.15 -1.68 -12.12
N ASN A 219 -17.80 -1.24 -13.19
CA ASN A 219 -18.40 0.09 -13.26
C ASN A 219 -19.56 0.16 -12.25
N HIS A 220 -19.40 1.01 -11.23
CA HIS A 220 -20.49 1.44 -10.34
C HIS A 220 -20.95 2.84 -10.71
#